data_AF-A0A2W5YGF5-F1
#
_entry.id   AF-A0A2W5YGF5-F1
#
_cell.length_a   1.000
_cell.length_b   1.000
_cell.length_c   1.000
_cell.angle_alpha   90.00
_cell.angle_beta   90.00
_cell.angle_gamma   90.00
#
_symmetry.space_group_name_H-M   'P 1'
#
loop_
_entity.id
_entity.type
_entity.pdbx_description
1 polymer ?
#
loop_
_entity_poly.entity_id
_entity_poly.type
_entity_poly.pdbx_seq_one_letter_code
_entity_poly.pdbx_strand_id
1 'polypeptide(L)'
;MQRDLSQKYQQLGDAIAAQAVQSQKPVPDQTQTPAAPATTANTPPVAQGSIQQIILDAFASQGAGAQAWALRIAKCESGYNPRAVNASSGAAGLFQFLPSTWRNMPQGRAGKDVFDPVANAQAAAYYYSTSGAGPWVCR
;
A
#
# COMPACT_ATOMS: atom_id res chain seq x y z
N MET A 1 25.24 48.72 -16.35
CA MET A 1 23.83 48.95 -15.98
C MET A 1 22.87 47.89 -16.58
N GLN A 2 23.27 46.61 -16.63
CA GLN A 2 22.42 45.49 -17.13
C GLN A 2 22.70 44.15 -16.40
N ARG A 3 23.02 44.18 -15.09
CA ARG A 3 23.22 42.95 -14.29
C ARG A 3 22.25 42.79 -13.12
N ASP A 4 21.32 43.73 -12.95
CA ASP A 4 20.41 43.75 -11.79
C ASP A 4 19.08 43.02 -12.05
N LEU A 5 18.65 42.91 -13.31
CA LEU A 5 17.32 42.38 -13.64
C LEU A 5 17.24 40.85 -13.65
N SER A 6 18.34 40.12 -13.87
CA SER A 6 18.32 38.64 -13.90
C SER A 6 18.35 38.00 -12.51
N GLN A 7 18.93 38.66 -11.49
CA GLN A 7 18.90 38.11 -10.13
C GLN A 7 17.52 38.22 -9.49
N LYS A 8 16.72 39.22 -9.90
CA LYS A 8 15.37 39.42 -9.37
C LYS A 8 14.34 38.38 -9.82
N TYR A 9 14.62 37.61 -10.88
CA TYR A 9 13.75 36.53 -11.37
C TYR A 9 14.09 35.14 -10.81
N GLN A 10 15.20 34.97 -10.10
CA GLN A 10 15.51 33.74 -9.37
C GLN A 10 14.91 33.69 -7.96
N GLN A 11 14.22 34.75 -7.51
CA GLN A 11 13.73 34.91 -6.14
C GLN A 11 12.20 35.07 -6.01
N LEU A 12 11.45 34.63 -7.03
CA LEU A 12 9.99 34.48 -6.98
C LEU A 12 9.58 32.98 -7.01
N GLY A 13 10.39 32.13 -6.40
CA GLY A 13 10.12 30.70 -6.20
C GLY A 13 9.51 30.36 -4.84
N ASP A 14 9.38 31.32 -3.92
CA ASP A 14 9.10 31.05 -2.51
C ASP A 14 7.86 31.83 -2.01
N ALA A 15 6.83 31.06 -1.64
CA ALA A 15 5.56 31.45 -0.99
C ALA A 15 4.55 32.20 -1.89
N ILE A 16 3.26 31.87 -1.97
CA ILE A 16 2.28 31.65 -0.90
C ILE A 16 1.12 30.76 -1.40
N ALA A 17 0.82 29.66 -0.70
CA ALA A 17 -0.53 29.32 -0.24
C ALA A 17 -0.44 28.14 0.75
N ALA A 18 -0.98 28.36 1.93
CA ALA A 18 -0.85 27.50 3.10
C ALA A 18 -1.84 26.33 3.09
N GLN A 19 -1.44 25.23 3.75
CA GLN A 19 -2.26 24.14 4.32
C GLN A 19 -2.80 23.12 3.27
N ALA A 20 -2.41 21.86 3.28
CA ALA A 20 -2.50 20.94 4.42
C ALA A 20 -1.20 20.21 4.74
N VAL A 21 -0.68 20.50 5.92
CA VAL A 21 0.32 19.71 6.62
C VAL A 21 -0.42 18.52 7.23
N GLN A 22 -0.40 17.35 6.59
CA GLN A 22 -0.69 16.11 7.31
C GLN A 22 0.61 15.62 7.94
N SER A 23 0.66 15.73 9.27
CA SER A 23 1.77 15.40 10.14
C SER A 23 2.26 13.97 9.93
N GLN A 24 3.34 13.80 9.18
CA GLN A 24 4.20 12.64 9.33
C GLN A 24 4.95 12.81 10.66
N LYS A 25 4.58 12.01 11.68
CA LYS A 25 5.50 11.76 12.80
C LYS A 25 6.63 10.85 12.31
N PRO A 26 7.87 11.06 12.77
CA PRO A 26 8.97 10.16 12.46
C PRO A 26 8.62 8.75 12.94
N VAL A 27 8.79 7.77 12.07
CA VAL A 27 8.68 6.34 12.39
C VAL A 27 9.85 5.99 13.32
N PRO A 28 9.62 5.64 14.59
CA PRO A 28 10.66 5.01 15.39
C PRO A 28 10.87 3.60 14.85
N ASP A 29 12.14 3.21 14.79
CA ASP A 29 12.64 1.85 14.57
C ASP A 29 11.66 0.79 15.10
N GLN A 30 11.07 0.01 14.18
CA GLN A 30 10.11 -1.03 14.53
C GLN A 30 10.85 -2.16 15.23
N THR A 31 10.91 -2.09 16.56
CA THR A 31 11.18 -3.27 17.38
C THR A 31 10.05 -4.27 17.11
N GLN A 32 10.37 -5.27 16.30
CA GLN A 32 9.53 -6.43 16.02
C GLN A 32 9.04 -6.98 17.36
N THR A 33 7.74 -6.86 17.64
CA THR A 33 7.16 -7.56 18.78
C THR A 33 7.05 -9.05 18.39
N PRO A 34 7.52 -9.99 19.22
CA PRO A 34 7.51 -11.41 18.88
C PRO A 34 6.09 -11.90 18.55
N ALA A 35 6.01 -12.70 17.49
CA ALA A 35 4.81 -13.39 17.06
C ALA A 35 4.15 -14.15 18.22
N ALA A 36 2.87 -13.86 18.49
CA ALA A 36 2.03 -14.75 19.27
C ALA A 36 1.75 -16.03 18.44
N PRO A 37 1.71 -17.22 19.07
CA PRO A 37 1.59 -18.49 18.36
C PRO A 37 0.20 -18.64 17.73
N ALA A 38 0.18 -18.90 16.42
CA ALA A 38 -1.01 -19.31 15.69
C ALA A 38 -1.50 -20.67 16.21
N THR A 39 -2.61 -20.69 16.94
CA THR A 39 -3.23 -21.93 17.41
C THR A 39 -4.45 -22.26 16.53
N THR A 40 -4.29 -23.30 15.72
CA THR A 40 -5.26 -24.17 15.02
C THR A 40 -6.65 -23.63 14.62
N ALA A 41 -6.87 -23.53 13.31
CA ALA A 41 -8.17 -23.77 12.67
C ALA A 41 -8.00 -24.70 11.48
N ASN A 42 -8.35 -25.98 11.67
CA ASN A 42 -8.51 -26.97 10.61
C ASN A 42 -9.85 -26.73 9.89
N THR A 43 -9.83 -26.31 8.62
CA THR A 43 -10.92 -26.59 7.65
C THR A 43 -10.42 -26.38 6.21
N PRO A 44 -10.39 -27.41 5.33
CA PRO A 44 -10.48 -27.22 3.87
C PRO A 44 -11.94 -27.46 3.41
N PRO A 45 -12.45 -26.98 2.24
CA PRO A 45 -11.71 -26.61 1.01
C PRO A 45 -12.29 -25.47 0.12
N VAL A 46 -11.45 -24.60 -0.44
CA VAL A 46 -11.56 -24.10 -1.83
C VAL A 46 -10.13 -23.88 -2.31
N ALA A 47 -9.77 -24.36 -3.50
CA ALA A 47 -8.43 -24.19 -4.07
C ALA A 47 -8.21 -22.72 -4.48
N GLN A 48 -8.12 -21.82 -3.51
CA GLN A 48 -7.40 -20.57 -3.68
C GLN A 48 -5.92 -20.93 -3.57
N GLY A 49 -5.12 -20.49 -4.54
CA GLY A 49 -3.67 -20.68 -4.49
C GLY A 49 -3.09 -20.14 -3.18
N SER A 50 -1.80 -20.40 -2.93
CA SER A 50 -1.09 -19.73 -1.84
C SER A 50 -1.30 -18.21 -1.93
N ILE A 51 -1.20 -17.48 -0.81
CA ILE A 51 -1.33 -16.01 -0.80
C ILE A 51 -0.42 -15.37 -1.85
N GLN A 52 0.78 -15.92 -2.03
CA GLN A 52 1.72 -15.51 -3.06
C GLN A 52 1.16 -15.75 -4.47
N GLN A 53 0.52 -16.89 -4.74
CA GLN A 53 -0.13 -17.14 -6.03
C GLN A 53 -1.28 -16.16 -6.29
N ILE A 54 -2.11 -15.86 -5.28
CA ILE A 54 -3.17 -14.85 -5.41
C ILE A 54 -2.60 -13.48 -5.80
N ILE A 55 -1.47 -13.10 -5.21
CA ILE A 55 -0.74 -11.87 -5.56
C ILE A 55 -0.21 -11.95 -6.99
N LEU A 56 0.43 -13.06 -7.37
CA LEU A 56 0.95 -13.25 -8.73
C LEU A 56 -0.16 -13.16 -9.77
N ASP A 57 -1.31 -13.78 -9.53
CA ASP A 57 -2.46 -13.80 -10.43
C ASP A 57 -3.06 -12.39 -10.57
N ALA A 58 -3.19 -11.65 -9.48
CA ALA A 58 -3.71 -10.29 -9.51
C ALA A 58 -2.82 -9.33 -10.32
N PHE A 59 -1.51 -9.58 -10.34
CA PHE A 59 -0.52 -8.75 -11.04
C PHE A 59 -0.10 -9.30 -12.42
N ALA A 60 -0.73 -10.38 -12.89
CA ALA A 60 -0.29 -11.10 -14.08
C ALA A 60 -0.30 -10.24 -15.35
N SER A 61 -1.30 -9.36 -15.51
CA SER A 61 -1.42 -8.49 -16.68
C SER A 61 -0.39 -7.35 -16.71
N GLN A 62 0.20 -6.99 -15.56
CA GLN A 62 1.28 -6.00 -15.47
C GLN A 62 2.68 -6.61 -15.67
N GLY A 63 2.78 -7.94 -15.75
CA GLY A 63 4.01 -8.66 -16.05
C GLY A 63 4.93 -8.95 -14.85
N ALA A 64 5.99 -9.72 -15.11
CA ALA A 64 6.84 -10.33 -14.08
C ALA A 64 7.50 -9.32 -13.13
N GLY A 65 7.85 -8.12 -13.61
CA GLY A 65 8.42 -7.07 -12.76
C GLY A 65 7.44 -6.55 -11.72
N ALA A 66 6.18 -6.34 -12.12
CA ALA A 66 5.12 -5.91 -11.20
C ALA A 66 4.75 -7.03 -10.21
N GLN A 67 4.75 -8.28 -10.66
CA GLN A 67 4.57 -9.45 -9.81
C GLN A 67 5.65 -9.56 -8.73
N ALA A 68 6.93 -9.44 -9.11
CA ALA A 68 8.04 -9.46 -8.15
C ALA A 68 7.96 -8.29 -7.15
N TRP A 69 7.62 -7.10 -7.63
CA TRP A 69 7.35 -5.95 -6.78
C TRP A 69 6.23 -6.24 -5.78
N ALA A 70 5.10 -6.78 -6.24
CA ALA A 70 3.92 -7.02 -5.42
C ALA A 70 4.18 -8.02 -4.30
N LEU A 71 4.92 -9.10 -4.58
CA LEU A 71 5.35 -10.06 -3.56
C LEU A 71 6.19 -9.39 -2.47
N ARG A 72 7.18 -8.58 -2.86
CA ARG A 72 8.03 -7.84 -1.91
C ARG A 72 7.19 -6.89 -1.04
N ILE A 73 6.26 -6.14 -1.63
CA ILE A 73 5.41 -5.21 -0.90
C ILE A 73 4.49 -5.96 0.07
N ALA A 74 3.74 -6.97 -0.39
CA ALA A 74 2.85 -7.72 0.49
C ALA A 74 3.60 -8.40 1.65
N LYS A 75 4.86 -8.83 1.42
CA LYS A 75 5.70 -9.34 2.50
C LYS A 75 6.04 -8.26 3.52
N CYS A 76 6.40 -7.06 3.06
CA CYS A 76 6.75 -5.94 3.93
C CYS A 76 5.53 -5.43 4.73
N GLU A 77 4.39 -5.27 4.05
CA GLU A 77 3.18 -4.68 4.61
C GLU A 77 2.50 -5.59 5.65
N SER A 78 2.41 -6.90 5.37
CA SER A 78 1.60 -7.83 6.17
C SER A 78 2.30 -9.13 6.52
N GLY A 79 3.51 -9.38 5.99
CA GLY A 79 4.13 -10.70 6.08
C GLY A 79 3.39 -11.79 5.32
N TYR A 80 2.52 -11.42 4.36
CA TYR A 80 1.52 -12.26 3.69
C TYR A 80 0.31 -12.68 4.56
N ASN A 81 0.03 -11.94 5.63
CA ASN A 81 -1.17 -12.18 6.44
C ASN A 81 -2.37 -11.37 5.91
N PRO A 82 -3.40 -11.99 5.30
CA PRO A 82 -4.55 -11.27 4.78
C PRO A 82 -5.41 -10.62 5.87
N ARG A 83 -5.21 -10.97 7.15
CA ARG A 83 -5.91 -10.41 8.30
C ARG A 83 -5.07 -9.39 9.08
N ALA A 84 -3.96 -8.93 8.53
CA ALA A 84 -3.14 -7.90 9.15
C ALA A 84 -3.94 -6.59 9.30
N VAL A 85 -3.78 -5.93 10.45
CA VAL A 85 -4.36 -4.63 10.75
C VAL A 85 -3.31 -3.80 11.49
N ASN A 86 -3.08 -2.58 11.02
CA ASN A 86 -2.33 -1.59 11.77
C ASN A 86 -3.26 -0.90 12.77
N ALA A 87 -3.01 -1.05 14.07
CA ALA A 87 -3.87 -0.51 15.11
C ALA A 87 -3.93 1.03 15.14
N SER A 88 -2.90 1.72 14.64
CA SER A 88 -2.82 3.19 14.64
C SER A 88 -3.53 3.80 13.43
N SER A 89 -3.27 3.29 12.23
CA SER A 89 -3.80 3.85 10.99
C SER A 89 -5.08 3.17 10.48
N GLY A 90 -5.40 1.98 10.99
CA GLY A 90 -6.47 1.13 10.46
C GLY A 90 -6.16 0.50 9.10
N ALA A 91 -4.93 0.63 8.60
CA ALA A 91 -4.50 -0.02 7.37
C ALA A 91 -4.65 -1.54 7.49
N ALA A 92 -5.22 -2.18 6.47
CA ALA A 92 -5.66 -3.57 6.56
C ALA A 92 -5.34 -4.42 5.33
N GLY A 93 -5.19 -5.73 5.58
CA GLY A 93 -5.02 -6.77 4.58
C GLY A 93 -3.62 -6.82 3.96
N LEU A 94 -3.50 -7.58 2.87
CA LEU A 94 -2.19 -7.92 2.28
C LEU A 94 -1.33 -6.70 1.94
N PHE A 95 -1.95 -5.65 1.39
CA PHE A 95 -1.30 -4.42 0.95
C PHE A 95 -1.60 -3.21 1.85
N GLN A 96 -2.09 -3.45 3.08
CA GLN A 96 -2.28 -2.44 4.11
C GLN A 96 -3.03 -1.19 3.61
N PHE A 97 -4.19 -1.39 2.98
CA PHE A 97 -5.03 -0.29 2.53
C PHE A 97 -5.62 0.47 3.71
N LEU A 98 -5.45 1.80 3.73
CA LEU A 98 -6.19 2.67 4.65
C LEU A 98 -7.71 2.56 4.38
N PRO A 99 -8.58 2.65 5.40
CA PRO A 99 -10.02 2.52 5.22
C PRO A 99 -10.60 3.52 4.20
N SER A 100 -10.10 4.74 4.18
CA SER A 100 -10.50 5.79 3.23
C SER A 100 -10.09 5.46 1.79
N THR A 101 -8.89 4.91 1.60
CA THR A 101 -8.41 4.46 0.28
C THR A 101 -9.20 3.26 -0.20
N TRP A 102 -9.38 2.23 0.66
CA TRP A 102 -10.13 1.02 0.34
C TRP A 102 -11.53 1.33 -0.21
N ARG A 103 -12.27 2.20 0.49
CA ARG A 103 -13.63 2.60 0.09
C ARG A 103 -13.70 3.26 -1.29
N ASN A 104 -12.59 3.80 -1.77
CA ASN A 104 -12.50 4.40 -3.11
C ASN A 104 -12.04 3.42 -4.19
N MET A 105 -11.46 2.27 -3.83
CA MET A 105 -11.07 1.24 -4.79
C MET A 105 -12.31 0.57 -5.40
N PRO A 106 -12.24 0.07 -6.65
CA PRO A 106 -13.35 -0.65 -7.28
C PRO A 106 -13.91 -1.79 -6.42
N GLN A 107 -13.03 -2.53 -5.74
CA GLN A 107 -13.37 -3.65 -4.86
C GLN A 107 -14.11 -3.18 -3.60
N GLY A 108 -13.63 -2.09 -2.97
CA GLY A 108 -14.31 -1.51 -1.81
C GLY A 108 -15.68 -0.92 -2.18
N ARG A 109 -15.80 -0.27 -3.35
CA ARG A 109 -17.09 0.20 -3.89
C ARG A 109 -18.06 -0.94 -4.20
N ALA A 110 -17.53 -2.09 -4.60
CA ALA A 110 -18.31 -3.32 -4.80
C ALA A 110 -18.67 -4.05 -3.49
N GLY A 111 -18.35 -3.48 -2.33
CA GLY A 111 -18.67 -4.06 -1.02
C GLY A 111 -17.83 -5.29 -0.66
N LYS A 112 -16.67 -5.49 -1.29
CA LYS A 112 -15.75 -6.58 -0.93
C LYS A 112 -15.08 -6.31 0.41
N ASP A 113 -14.71 -7.40 1.10
CA ASP A 113 -13.95 -7.34 2.33
C ASP A 113 -12.47 -6.99 2.01
N VAL A 114 -11.89 -6.06 2.78
CA VAL A 114 -10.47 -5.72 2.68
C VAL A 114 -9.58 -6.89 3.12
N PHE A 115 -10.11 -7.83 3.91
CA PHE A 115 -9.42 -9.04 4.34
C PHE A 115 -9.58 -10.23 3.38
N ASP A 116 -10.41 -10.10 2.34
CA ASP A 116 -10.43 -11.08 1.25
C ASP A 116 -9.10 -10.93 0.47
N PRO A 117 -8.22 -11.96 0.50
CA PRO A 117 -6.89 -11.86 -0.12
C PRO A 117 -6.97 -11.59 -1.62
N VAL A 118 -7.98 -12.12 -2.32
CA VAL A 118 -8.17 -11.91 -3.76
C VAL A 118 -8.58 -10.47 -4.01
N ALA A 119 -9.57 -9.96 -3.27
CA ALA A 119 -10.04 -8.59 -3.43
C ALA A 119 -8.94 -7.56 -3.08
N ASN A 120 -8.18 -7.80 -2.00
CA ASN A 120 -7.09 -6.93 -1.57
C ASN A 120 -5.96 -6.90 -2.62
N ALA A 121 -5.55 -8.06 -3.13
CA ALA A 121 -4.53 -8.14 -4.17
C ALA A 121 -4.97 -7.49 -5.49
N GLN A 122 -6.22 -7.69 -5.91
CA GLN A 122 -6.79 -7.03 -7.09
C GLN A 122 -6.88 -5.51 -6.93
N ALA A 123 -7.20 -5.02 -5.72
CA ALA A 123 -7.22 -3.58 -5.44
C ALA A 123 -5.80 -2.99 -5.51
N ALA A 124 -4.80 -3.71 -5.00
CA ALA A 124 -3.40 -3.32 -5.11
C ALA A 124 -2.93 -3.29 -6.57
N ALA A 125 -3.28 -4.31 -7.36
CA ALA A 125 -2.98 -4.37 -8.78
C ALA A 125 -3.61 -3.21 -9.57
N TYR A 126 -4.88 -2.90 -9.29
CA TYR A 126 -5.56 -1.74 -9.84
C TYR A 126 -4.83 -0.45 -9.46
N TYR A 127 -4.58 -0.24 -8.16
CA TYR A 127 -3.99 1.02 -7.68
C TYR A 127 -2.54 1.21 -8.18
N TYR A 128 -1.78 0.12 -8.27
CA TYR A 128 -0.47 0.10 -8.91
C TYR A 128 -0.54 0.49 -10.40
N SER A 129 -1.52 -0.01 -11.14
CA SER A 129 -1.66 0.32 -12.57
C SER A 129 -1.97 1.81 -12.80
N THR A 130 -2.63 2.48 -11.85
CA THR A 130 -3.02 3.89 -11.96
C THR A 130 -2.02 4.86 -11.34
N SER A 131 -1.22 4.40 -10.38
CA SER A 131 -0.38 5.29 -9.54
C SER A 131 1.08 4.85 -9.44
N GLY A 132 1.44 3.71 -10.03
CA GLY A 132 2.74 3.09 -9.87
C GLY A 132 3.02 2.66 -8.42
N ALA A 133 4.30 2.52 -8.09
CA ALA A 133 4.74 2.10 -6.76
C ALA A 133 4.72 3.20 -5.69
N GLY A 134 4.57 4.47 -6.07
CA GLY A 134 4.71 5.63 -5.20
C GLY A 134 3.85 5.65 -3.91
N PRO A 135 2.62 5.10 -3.91
CA PRO A 135 1.80 5.06 -2.71
C PRO A 135 2.32 4.13 -1.59
N TRP A 136 3.21 3.19 -1.91
CA TRP A 136 3.77 2.26 -0.92
C TRP A 136 5.13 2.75 -0.43
N VAL A 137 5.27 2.86 0.89
CA VAL A 137 6.52 3.28 1.54
C VAL A 137 7.52 2.13 1.59
N CYS A 138 7.04 0.89 1.72
CA CYS A 138 7.86 -0.32 1.64
C CYS A 138 8.65 -0.40 0.32
N ARG A 139 9.93 -0.73 0.41
CA ARG A 139 10.86 -0.92 -0.71
C ARG A 139 11.82 -2.08 -0.40
#